data_AF-A0A2A5X8G3-F1
#
_entry.id   AF-A0A2A5X8G3-F1
#
_cell.length_a   1.000
_cell.length_b   1.000
_cell.length_c   1.000
_cell.angle_alpha   90.00
_cell.angle_beta   90.00
_cell.angle_gamma   90.00
#
_symmetry.space_group_name_H-M   'P 1'
#
loop_
_entity.id
_entity.type
_entity.pdbx_description
1 polymer ?
#
loop_
_entity_poly.entity_id
_entity_poly.type
_entity_poly.pdbx_seq_one_letter_code
_entity_poly.pdbx_strand_id
1 'polypeptide(L)'
;MCSKTIVKRDQTFLKALKKSYKKIMKISHGAGFLEVRRKSAKLIKKAFDPLKVEIRGSEHLPKDQKIIFIYNHLHNHPYFTVGKTFQITLDSHFISSKILYKYYKNPGTRVVRFSLPEEEEHRRYYNKFNFIRVFAKDFTPIGFTKKQIRATNEEFYNKAVNELENNTNLVFSPEGSSYYTDESPGTFRKGIFKLAASFKKQPLIVPIVLVNFDKLPSEHSFKCEIKPPFRLSEYGVDSPASDKMEEAIEKIQRNYAHWINELKKDNINFEREIGILKQKIEQKKNKKDLVVFYGSSTIRLWKNMALDFPDWNTLNLGFGGAFIHSMDHYFESLFEDLNPKSIILYLGGNDLTLGLSAQKIGAAIADLIKKIHAKFPKSKIYSIAIKPSIERAEQLEKICSINSLVQNLSTSLSYFQQIEFYEHLIEKKEIKKEYLLQDGLHLNSKGYELLHSLVRKKLEQ
;
A
#
# COMPACT_ATOMS: atom_id res chain seq x y z
N MET A 1 21.65 -14.07 23.80
CA MET A 1 20.16 -14.08 23.85
C MET A 1 19.46 -13.74 22.53
N CYS A 2 20.15 -13.26 21.47
CA CYS A 2 19.52 -12.85 20.21
C CYS A 2 19.02 -14.00 19.30
N SER A 3 19.68 -15.18 19.26
CA SER A 3 19.31 -16.23 18.29
C SER A 3 18.02 -17.00 18.62
N LYS A 4 17.64 -17.10 19.90
CA LYS A 4 16.40 -17.80 20.32
C LYS A 4 15.11 -17.05 19.89
N THR A 5 15.18 -15.73 19.74
CA THR A 5 14.03 -14.88 19.35
C THR A 5 13.80 -14.89 17.83
N ILE A 6 14.88 -14.95 17.05
CA ILE A 6 14.90 -15.02 15.58
C ILE A 6 14.18 -16.30 15.11
N VAL A 7 14.52 -17.45 15.70
CA VAL A 7 13.90 -18.75 15.40
C VAL A 7 12.39 -18.78 15.77
N LYS A 8 11.98 -18.05 16.81
CA LYS A 8 10.58 -18.05 17.29
C LYS A 8 9.62 -17.39 16.29
N ARG A 9 10.05 -16.37 15.54
CA ARG A 9 9.21 -15.66 14.56
C ARG A 9 8.83 -16.58 13.39
N ASP A 10 9.81 -17.26 12.81
CA ASP A 10 9.59 -18.16 11.67
C ASP A 10 8.79 -19.38 12.07
N GLN A 11 9.09 -19.98 13.23
CA GLN A 11 8.32 -21.08 13.79
C GLN A 11 6.85 -20.70 14.00
N THR A 12 6.60 -19.51 14.54
CA THR A 12 5.24 -19.01 14.76
C THR A 12 4.51 -18.82 13.44
N PHE A 13 5.18 -18.27 12.44
CA PHE A 13 4.61 -18.09 11.11
C PHE A 13 4.31 -19.43 10.44
N LEU A 14 5.26 -20.37 10.42
CA LEU A 14 5.07 -21.72 9.90
C LEU A 14 3.93 -22.45 10.62
N LYS A 15 3.83 -22.33 11.94
CA LYS A 15 2.71 -22.91 12.72
C LYS A 15 1.36 -22.32 12.28
N ALA A 16 1.30 -21.01 12.02
CA ALA A 16 0.11 -20.36 11.51
C ALA A 16 -0.24 -20.81 10.08
N LEU A 17 0.75 -20.95 9.19
CA LEU A 17 0.56 -21.49 7.84
C LEU A 17 0.07 -22.95 7.86
N LYS A 18 0.68 -23.82 8.68
CA LYS A 18 0.24 -25.21 8.89
C LYS A 18 -1.19 -25.28 9.42
N LYS A 19 -1.55 -24.38 10.35
CA LYS A 19 -2.92 -24.27 10.86
C LYS A 19 -3.90 -23.84 9.76
N SER A 20 -3.50 -22.90 8.92
CA SER A 20 -4.30 -22.46 7.76
C SER A 20 -4.52 -23.61 6.79
N TYR A 21 -3.44 -24.28 6.37
CA TYR A 21 -3.46 -25.46 5.50
C TYR A 21 -4.43 -26.52 6.00
N LYS A 22 -4.25 -26.99 7.25
CA LYS A 22 -5.12 -28.00 7.87
C LYS A 22 -6.58 -27.58 7.90
N LYS A 23 -6.88 -26.31 8.17
CA LYS A 23 -8.27 -25.80 8.21
C LYS A 23 -8.92 -25.76 6.83
N ILE A 24 -8.19 -25.45 5.77
CA ILE A 24 -8.70 -25.46 4.40
C ILE A 24 -8.91 -26.90 3.91
N MET A 25 -7.95 -27.79 4.18
CA MET A 25 -8.03 -29.20 3.76
C MET A 25 -9.22 -29.96 4.38
N LYS A 26 -9.66 -29.55 5.58
CA LYS A 26 -10.83 -30.13 6.28
C LYS A 26 -12.19 -29.63 5.78
N ILE A 27 -12.25 -28.65 4.88
CA ILE A 27 -13.53 -28.14 4.36
C ILE A 27 -14.18 -29.22 3.48
N SER A 28 -15.44 -29.54 3.75
CA SER A 28 -16.23 -30.54 3.02
C SER A 28 -16.41 -30.17 1.54
N HIS A 29 -16.70 -31.18 0.72
CA HIS A 29 -17.15 -30.96 -0.65
C HIS A 29 -18.56 -30.36 -0.61
N GLY A 30 -18.77 -29.21 -1.25
CA GLY A 30 -20.05 -28.47 -1.24
C GLY A 30 -20.01 -27.07 -0.60
N ALA A 31 -18.93 -26.69 0.10
CA ALA A 31 -18.78 -25.32 0.60
C ALA A 31 -18.65 -24.31 -0.56
N GLY A 32 -19.28 -23.15 -0.42
CA GLY A 32 -19.22 -22.08 -1.42
C GLY A 32 -17.78 -21.58 -1.61
N PHE A 33 -17.29 -21.56 -2.86
CA PHE A 33 -15.89 -21.23 -3.15
C PHE A 33 -15.47 -19.84 -2.63
N LEU A 34 -16.33 -18.83 -2.74
CA LEU A 34 -16.06 -17.49 -2.20
C LEU A 34 -15.90 -17.51 -0.67
N GLU A 35 -16.69 -18.32 0.03
CA GLU A 35 -16.56 -18.48 1.48
C GLU A 35 -15.22 -19.11 1.84
N VAL A 36 -14.79 -20.13 1.10
CA VAL A 36 -13.47 -20.74 1.27
C VAL A 36 -12.35 -19.73 1.03
N ARG A 37 -12.43 -18.95 -0.06
CA ARG A 37 -11.47 -17.86 -0.35
C ARG A 37 -11.42 -16.85 0.81
N ARG A 38 -12.56 -16.40 1.33
CA ARG A 38 -12.65 -15.48 2.49
C ARG A 38 -12.08 -16.09 3.77
N LYS A 39 -12.35 -17.36 4.04
CA LYS A 39 -11.82 -18.09 5.20
C LYS A 39 -10.31 -18.21 5.13
N SER A 40 -9.76 -18.55 3.97
CA SER A 40 -8.31 -18.57 3.73
C SER A 40 -7.70 -17.18 3.93
N ALA A 41 -8.28 -16.14 3.33
CA ALA A 41 -7.81 -14.77 3.49
C ALA A 41 -7.76 -14.33 4.97
N LYS A 42 -8.78 -14.65 5.77
CA LYS A 42 -8.77 -14.39 7.23
C LYS A 42 -7.65 -15.13 7.96
N LEU A 43 -7.42 -16.41 7.62
CA LEU A 43 -6.38 -17.24 8.25
C LEU A 43 -4.98 -16.76 7.88
N ILE A 44 -4.75 -16.45 6.60
CA ILE A 44 -3.47 -15.94 6.11
C ILE A 44 -3.21 -14.53 6.66
N LYS A 45 -4.20 -13.64 6.68
CA LYS A 45 -4.06 -12.32 7.32
C LYS A 45 -3.53 -12.45 8.75
N LYS A 46 -4.14 -13.34 9.55
CA LYS A 46 -3.71 -13.61 10.93
C LYS A 46 -2.28 -14.18 11.01
N ALA A 47 -1.84 -14.94 10.01
CA ALA A 47 -0.47 -15.44 9.95
C ALA A 47 0.54 -14.31 9.69
N PHE A 48 0.21 -13.34 8.83
CA PHE A 48 1.08 -12.20 8.52
C PHE A 48 1.03 -11.05 9.52
N ASP A 49 -0.04 -10.90 10.30
CA ASP A 49 -0.21 -9.78 11.25
C ASP A 49 0.99 -9.60 12.22
N PRO A 50 1.61 -10.67 12.78
CA PRO A 50 2.80 -10.54 13.63
C PRO A 50 4.10 -10.20 12.89
N LEU A 51 4.14 -10.37 11.56
CA LEU A 51 5.37 -10.22 10.77
C LEU A 51 5.71 -8.77 10.42
N LYS A 52 4.93 -7.78 10.86
CA LYS A 52 5.18 -6.35 10.58
C LYS A 52 5.62 -6.09 9.12
N VAL A 53 4.91 -6.69 8.17
CA VAL A 53 5.18 -6.50 6.74
C VAL A 53 5.07 -5.01 6.42
N GLU A 54 6.10 -4.48 5.75
CA GLU A 54 6.08 -3.09 5.30
C GLU A 54 5.18 -2.98 4.06
N ILE A 55 4.14 -2.15 4.14
CA ILE A 55 3.19 -1.93 3.04
C ILE A 55 3.22 -0.45 2.68
N ARG A 56 3.61 -0.14 1.45
CA ARG A 56 3.67 1.21 0.88
C ARG A 56 2.67 1.35 -0.28
N GLY A 57 2.24 2.58 -0.56
CA GLY A 57 1.44 2.90 -1.73
C GLY A 57 -0.04 2.53 -1.65
N SER A 58 -0.59 2.32 -0.44
CA SER A 58 -2.03 2.01 -0.29
C SER A 58 -2.93 3.11 -0.85
N GLU A 59 -2.44 4.34 -0.95
CA GLU A 59 -3.10 5.47 -1.60
C GLU A 59 -3.38 5.25 -3.09
N HIS A 60 -2.71 4.27 -3.73
CA HIS A 60 -2.90 3.93 -5.14
C HIS A 60 -4.02 2.92 -5.39
N LEU A 61 -4.63 2.36 -4.32
CA LEU A 61 -5.74 1.42 -4.47
C LEU A 61 -6.98 2.12 -5.07
N PRO A 62 -7.47 1.70 -6.25
CA PRO A 62 -8.64 2.33 -6.85
C PRO A 62 -9.92 1.98 -6.07
N LYS A 63 -10.89 2.90 -6.08
CA LYS A 63 -12.28 2.61 -5.67
C LYS A 63 -13.05 1.84 -6.74
N ASP A 64 -12.58 1.89 -7.99
CA ASP A 64 -13.17 1.18 -9.13
C ASP A 64 -13.30 -0.33 -8.86
N GLN A 65 -14.31 -0.93 -9.48
CA GLN A 65 -14.43 -2.38 -9.57
C GLN A 65 -13.81 -2.85 -10.89
N LYS A 66 -13.57 -4.15 -11.06
CA LYS A 66 -12.90 -4.74 -12.24
C LYS A 66 -11.41 -4.38 -12.34
N ILE A 67 -10.68 -4.60 -11.25
CA ILE A 67 -9.24 -4.34 -11.20
C ILE A 67 -8.45 -5.63 -11.47
N ILE A 68 -7.39 -5.51 -12.26
CA ILE A 68 -6.37 -6.54 -12.43
C ILE A 68 -5.17 -6.17 -11.57
N PHE A 69 -4.92 -6.93 -10.51
CA PHE A 69 -3.69 -6.82 -9.73
C PHE A 69 -2.63 -7.70 -10.35
N ILE A 70 -1.56 -7.10 -10.86
CA ILE A 70 -0.38 -7.83 -11.30
C ILE A 70 0.70 -7.80 -10.22
N TYR A 71 1.50 -8.86 -10.12
CA TYR A 71 2.57 -8.94 -9.13
C TYR A 71 3.74 -9.77 -9.60
N ASN A 72 4.92 -9.46 -9.07
CA ASN A 72 6.09 -10.32 -9.26
C ASN A 72 5.99 -11.54 -8.33
N HIS A 73 6.28 -12.73 -8.86
CA HIS A 73 6.01 -14.02 -8.23
C HIS A 73 7.29 -14.61 -7.68
N LEU A 74 7.32 -14.82 -6.37
CA LEU A 74 8.52 -15.20 -5.65
C LEU A 74 8.48 -16.67 -5.22
N HIS A 75 9.65 -17.29 -5.19
CA HIS A 75 9.82 -18.58 -4.50
C HIS A 75 9.44 -18.44 -3.03
N ASN A 76 9.09 -19.57 -2.41
CA ASN A 76 8.96 -19.64 -0.97
C ASN A 76 10.22 -20.26 -0.37
N HIS A 77 10.69 -19.74 0.76
CA HIS A 77 11.73 -20.40 1.52
C HIS A 77 11.32 -21.85 1.90
N PRO A 78 12.16 -22.89 1.68
CA PRO A 78 11.82 -24.31 1.93
C PRO A 78 11.30 -24.59 3.34
N TYR A 79 11.76 -23.81 4.32
CA TYR A 79 11.28 -23.86 5.72
C TYR A 79 9.76 -23.74 5.85
N PHE A 80 9.08 -23.03 4.93
CA PHE A 80 7.63 -22.83 4.98
C PHE A 80 6.80 -23.95 4.34
N THR A 81 7.35 -25.16 4.25
CA THR A 81 6.64 -26.37 3.84
C THR A 81 5.58 -26.75 4.89
N VAL A 82 4.33 -26.84 4.44
CA VAL A 82 3.16 -27.11 5.31
C VAL A 82 2.61 -28.52 5.16
N GLY A 83 2.83 -29.15 4.01
CA GLY A 83 2.48 -30.54 3.69
C GLY A 83 3.69 -31.46 3.72
N LYS A 84 3.62 -32.60 3.01
CA LYS A 84 4.77 -33.49 2.78
C LYS A 84 5.79 -32.82 1.85
N THR A 85 5.30 -32.24 0.76
CA THR A 85 6.09 -31.48 -0.23
C THR A 85 5.43 -30.17 -0.63
N PHE A 86 4.27 -29.84 -0.02
CA PHE A 86 3.48 -28.69 -0.39
C PHE A 86 3.82 -27.42 0.43
N GLN A 87 3.92 -26.30 -0.28
CA GLN A 87 4.01 -24.96 0.27
C GLN A 87 2.80 -24.12 -0.14
N ILE A 88 2.29 -23.29 0.78
CA ILE A 88 1.30 -22.25 0.45
C ILE A 88 2.06 -21.08 -0.17
N THR A 89 1.77 -20.76 -1.43
CA THR A 89 2.38 -19.63 -2.14
C THR A 89 2.17 -18.32 -1.39
N LEU A 90 3.23 -17.70 -0.85
CA LEU A 90 3.08 -16.61 0.11
C LEU A 90 2.59 -15.30 -0.50
N ASP A 91 3.13 -14.92 -1.66
CA ASP A 91 2.83 -13.66 -2.36
C ASP A 91 1.33 -13.48 -2.67
N SER A 92 0.73 -14.39 -3.42
CA SER A 92 -0.65 -14.29 -3.89
C SER A 92 -1.64 -14.47 -2.75
N HIS A 93 -1.31 -15.29 -1.74
CA HIS A 93 -2.12 -15.37 -0.52
C HIS A 93 -2.01 -14.10 0.32
N PHE A 94 -0.84 -13.45 0.37
CA PHE A 94 -0.66 -12.14 0.99
C PHE A 94 -1.49 -11.08 0.28
N ILE A 95 -1.42 -10.99 -1.05
CA ILE A 95 -2.22 -10.05 -1.86
C ILE A 95 -3.71 -10.27 -1.60
N SER A 96 -4.21 -11.50 -1.73
CA SER A 96 -5.62 -11.81 -1.46
C SER A 96 -6.06 -11.47 -0.02
N SER A 97 -5.15 -11.53 0.96
CA SER A 97 -5.50 -11.36 2.38
C SER A 97 -5.26 -9.95 2.93
N LYS A 98 -4.04 -9.45 2.83
CA LYS A 98 -3.57 -8.19 3.40
C LYS A 98 -3.86 -6.98 2.50
N ILE A 99 -4.10 -7.20 1.20
CA ILE A 99 -4.49 -6.16 0.25
C ILE A 99 -5.98 -6.30 -0.09
N LEU A 100 -6.35 -7.28 -0.91
CA LEU A 100 -7.71 -7.36 -1.46
C LEU A 100 -8.77 -7.55 -0.38
N TYR A 101 -8.66 -8.59 0.45
CA TYR A 101 -9.66 -8.82 1.50
C TYR A 101 -9.71 -7.70 2.56
N LYS A 102 -8.56 -7.07 2.86
CA LYS A 102 -8.50 -5.94 3.80
C LYS A 102 -9.30 -4.75 3.27
N TYR A 103 -9.00 -4.30 2.06
CA TYR A 103 -9.49 -3.05 1.50
C TYR A 103 -10.81 -3.19 0.72
N TYR A 104 -11.08 -4.34 0.11
CA TYR A 104 -12.28 -4.57 -0.72
C TYR A 104 -13.26 -5.59 -0.12
N LYS A 105 -12.93 -6.22 1.02
CA LYS A 105 -13.72 -7.30 1.67
C LYS A 105 -14.01 -8.51 0.77
N ASN A 106 -13.30 -8.60 -0.36
CA ASN A 106 -13.29 -9.71 -1.31
C ASN A 106 -11.82 -10.08 -1.57
N PRO A 107 -11.40 -11.35 -1.42
CA PRO A 107 -10.01 -11.76 -1.66
C PRO A 107 -9.61 -11.83 -3.14
N GLY A 108 -10.55 -11.55 -4.05
CA GLY A 108 -10.36 -11.68 -5.49
C GLY A 108 -10.38 -13.12 -5.97
N THR A 109 -10.18 -13.28 -7.28
CA THR A 109 -9.89 -14.57 -7.90
C THR A 109 -8.45 -14.56 -8.38
N ARG A 110 -7.76 -15.68 -8.19
CA ARG A 110 -6.38 -15.86 -8.61
C ARG A 110 -6.34 -16.67 -9.89
N VAL A 111 -5.24 -16.53 -10.61
CA VAL A 111 -4.86 -17.50 -11.63
C VAL A 111 -3.78 -18.42 -11.05
N VAL A 112 -4.04 -19.72 -11.10
CA VAL A 112 -3.18 -20.74 -10.50
C VAL A 112 -2.90 -21.81 -11.54
N ARG A 113 -1.65 -22.27 -11.64
CA ARG A 113 -1.34 -23.35 -12.58
C ARG A 113 -2.09 -24.65 -12.26
N PHE A 114 -2.24 -25.51 -13.26
CA PHE A 114 -2.60 -26.91 -13.01
C PHE A 114 -1.49 -27.61 -12.21
N SER A 115 -1.90 -28.56 -11.35
CA SER A 115 -0.98 -29.49 -10.68
C SER A 115 -0.45 -30.51 -11.67
N LEU A 116 0.81 -30.91 -11.53
CA LEU A 116 1.31 -32.15 -12.11
C LEU A 116 0.62 -33.37 -11.46
N PRO A 117 0.56 -34.54 -12.13
CA PRO A 117 -0.11 -35.74 -11.61
C PRO A 117 0.30 -36.11 -10.18
N GLU A 118 1.59 -36.01 -9.88
CA GLU A 118 2.25 -36.30 -8.60
C GLU A 118 1.99 -35.27 -7.49
N GLU A 119 1.52 -34.06 -7.83
CA GLU A 119 1.27 -32.98 -6.86
C GLU A 119 -0.13 -33.07 -6.22
N GLU A 120 -0.40 -34.19 -5.52
CA GLU A 120 -1.72 -34.46 -4.93
C GLU A 120 -2.16 -33.38 -3.93
N GLU A 121 -1.25 -32.94 -3.04
CA GLU A 121 -1.55 -31.91 -2.04
C GLU A 121 -1.89 -30.55 -2.69
N HIS A 122 -1.16 -30.17 -3.75
CA HIS A 122 -1.45 -28.94 -4.51
C HIS A 122 -2.85 -29.01 -5.14
N ARG A 123 -3.16 -30.14 -5.80
CA ARG A 123 -4.46 -30.38 -6.42
C ARG A 123 -5.59 -30.27 -5.38
N ARG A 124 -5.48 -31.02 -4.28
CA ARG A 124 -6.49 -31.06 -3.21
C ARG A 124 -6.67 -29.70 -2.53
N TYR A 125 -5.60 -28.97 -2.28
CA TYR A 125 -5.66 -27.65 -1.67
C TYR A 125 -6.35 -26.64 -2.59
N TYR A 126 -5.86 -26.49 -3.82
CA TYR A 126 -6.35 -25.44 -4.71
C TYR A 126 -7.75 -25.71 -5.30
N ASN A 127 -8.18 -26.99 -5.36
CA ASN A 127 -9.55 -27.35 -5.76
C ASN A 127 -10.61 -26.83 -4.77
N LYS A 128 -10.24 -26.46 -3.54
CA LYS A 128 -11.15 -25.85 -2.56
C LYS A 128 -11.56 -24.41 -2.92
N PHE A 129 -10.88 -23.77 -3.86
CA PHE A 129 -11.06 -22.33 -4.12
C PHE A 129 -11.73 -21.99 -5.43
N ASN A 130 -11.79 -22.94 -6.38
CA ASN A 130 -12.25 -22.72 -7.75
C ASN A 130 -11.58 -21.49 -8.41
N PHE A 131 -10.26 -21.37 -8.27
CA PHE A 131 -9.51 -20.34 -8.99
C PHE A 131 -9.42 -20.67 -10.47
N ILE A 132 -9.17 -19.65 -11.29
CA ILE A 132 -8.94 -19.83 -12.72
C ILE A 132 -7.63 -20.61 -12.90
N ARG A 133 -7.66 -21.61 -13.79
CA ARG A 133 -6.52 -22.51 -14.03
C ARG A 133 -5.89 -22.28 -15.40
N VAL A 134 -4.56 -22.34 -15.44
CA VAL A 134 -3.78 -22.22 -16.68
C VAL A 134 -2.65 -23.26 -16.71
N PHE A 135 -2.20 -23.64 -17.90
CA PHE A 135 -0.97 -24.42 -18.04
C PHE A 135 0.23 -23.48 -18.04
N ALA A 136 1.20 -23.74 -17.16
CA ALA A 136 2.49 -23.06 -17.19
C ALA A 136 3.47 -23.88 -18.05
N LYS A 137 4.40 -23.21 -18.73
CA LYS A 137 5.32 -23.81 -19.73
C LYS A 137 6.02 -25.06 -19.18
N ASP A 138 6.51 -24.99 -17.94
CA ASP A 138 7.29 -26.05 -17.30
C ASP A 138 6.41 -27.01 -16.45
N PHE A 139 5.09 -26.81 -16.43
CA PHE A 139 4.13 -27.58 -15.63
C PHE A 139 2.96 -28.12 -16.48
N THR A 140 3.26 -28.55 -17.70
CA THR A 140 2.29 -29.20 -18.58
C THR A 140 2.41 -30.72 -18.43
N PRO A 141 1.34 -31.45 -18.04
CA PRO A 141 1.42 -32.91 -17.90
C PRO A 141 1.78 -33.60 -19.22
N ILE A 142 2.59 -34.65 -19.13
CA ILE A 142 2.95 -35.51 -20.26
C ILE A 142 1.65 -36.13 -20.82
N GLY A 143 1.35 -35.88 -22.10
CA GLY A 143 0.16 -36.42 -22.78
C GLY A 143 -0.90 -35.39 -23.20
N PHE A 144 -0.79 -34.11 -22.80
CA PHE A 144 -1.70 -33.07 -23.29
C PHE A 144 -1.27 -32.55 -24.67
N THR A 145 -2.22 -32.51 -25.61
CA THR A 145 -2.00 -31.95 -26.96
C THR A 145 -1.94 -30.43 -26.95
N LYS A 146 -1.23 -29.82 -27.91
CA LYS A 146 -1.22 -28.35 -28.11
C LYS A 146 -2.65 -27.78 -28.27
N LYS A 147 -3.58 -28.56 -28.85
CA LYS A 147 -4.99 -28.17 -29.01
C LYS A 147 -5.71 -28.06 -27.68
N GLN A 148 -5.52 -29.02 -26.77
CA GLN A 148 -6.11 -28.97 -25.42
C GLN A 148 -5.56 -27.80 -24.60
N ILE A 149 -4.24 -27.56 -24.66
CA ILE A 149 -3.61 -26.41 -23.98
C ILE A 149 -4.20 -25.09 -24.50
N ARG A 150 -4.36 -24.96 -25.82
CA ARG A 150 -4.96 -23.77 -26.43
C ARG A 150 -6.42 -23.58 -26.00
N ALA A 151 -7.24 -24.62 -26.03
CA ALA A 151 -8.64 -24.56 -25.59
C ALA A 151 -8.77 -24.16 -24.11
N THR A 152 -7.92 -24.70 -23.23
CA THR A 152 -7.91 -24.32 -21.81
C THR A 152 -7.44 -22.87 -21.62
N ASN A 153 -6.49 -22.39 -22.42
CA ASN A 153 -6.05 -21.00 -22.38
C ASN A 153 -7.11 -20.04 -22.95
N GLU A 154 -7.95 -20.48 -23.89
CA GLU A 154 -9.14 -19.73 -24.34
C GLU A 154 -10.20 -19.66 -23.22
N GLU A 155 -10.41 -20.76 -22.48
CA GLU A 155 -11.30 -20.79 -21.32
C GLU A 155 -10.84 -19.85 -20.19
N PHE A 156 -9.52 -19.63 -20.04
CA PHE A 156 -8.97 -18.63 -19.12
C PHE A 156 -9.53 -17.23 -19.40
N TYR A 157 -9.56 -16.78 -20.66
CA TYR A 157 -10.07 -15.45 -21.00
C TYR A 157 -11.55 -15.34 -20.63
N ASN A 158 -12.37 -16.34 -20.99
CA ASN A 158 -13.80 -16.33 -20.69
C ASN A 158 -14.06 -16.27 -19.17
N LYS A 159 -13.36 -17.09 -18.38
CA LYS A 159 -13.49 -17.08 -16.91
C LYS A 159 -13.02 -15.77 -16.30
N ALA A 160 -11.92 -15.21 -16.79
CA ALA A 160 -11.34 -13.98 -16.28
C ALA A 160 -12.22 -12.76 -16.62
N VAL A 161 -12.78 -12.71 -17.84
CA VAL A 161 -13.78 -11.71 -18.23
C VAL A 161 -15.00 -11.79 -17.31
N ASN A 162 -15.56 -12.98 -17.13
CA ASN A 162 -16.73 -13.18 -16.27
C ASN A 162 -16.48 -12.76 -14.81
N GLU A 163 -15.31 -13.06 -14.25
CA GLU A 163 -14.96 -12.63 -12.87
C GLU A 163 -14.86 -11.10 -12.79
N LEU A 164 -14.21 -10.44 -13.75
CA LEU A 164 -14.14 -8.97 -13.81
C LEU A 164 -15.53 -8.35 -14.01
N GLU A 165 -16.36 -8.88 -14.89
CA GLU A 165 -17.71 -8.38 -15.13
C GLU A 165 -18.62 -8.51 -13.91
N ASN A 166 -18.44 -9.56 -13.11
CA ASN A 166 -19.06 -9.74 -11.80
C ASN A 166 -18.35 -9.00 -10.65
N ASN A 167 -17.56 -7.98 -10.97
CA ASN A 167 -16.86 -7.11 -10.02
C ASN A 167 -15.92 -7.85 -9.06
N THR A 168 -15.39 -9.00 -9.48
CA THR A 168 -14.33 -9.72 -8.76
C THR A 168 -12.97 -9.37 -9.35
N ASN A 169 -12.12 -8.78 -8.52
CA ASN A 169 -10.76 -8.41 -8.92
C ASN A 169 -9.91 -9.65 -9.22
N LEU A 170 -9.07 -9.55 -10.25
CA LEU A 170 -8.10 -10.59 -10.62
C LEU A 170 -6.77 -10.36 -9.92
N VAL A 171 -6.08 -11.45 -9.56
CA VAL A 171 -4.69 -11.44 -9.09
C VAL A 171 -3.86 -12.37 -9.96
N PHE A 172 -2.89 -11.82 -10.68
CA PHE A 172 -2.16 -12.50 -11.75
C PHE A 172 -0.65 -12.20 -11.71
N SER A 173 0.19 -13.22 -11.89
CA SER A 173 1.62 -12.98 -12.12
C SER A 173 1.92 -13.04 -13.62
N PRO A 174 2.40 -11.94 -14.24
CA PRO A 174 2.78 -11.94 -15.65
C PRO A 174 4.04 -12.78 -15.94
N GLU A 175 4.87 -13.09 -14.96
CA GLU A 175 6.09 -13.91 -15.14
C GLU A 175 5.77 -15.36 -15.50
N GLY A 176 4.66 -15.90 -14.97
CA GLY A 176 4.24 -17.28 -15.17
C GLY A 176 5.15 -18.35 -14.54
N SER A 177 6.25 -17.94 -13.92
CA SER A 177 7.17 -18.75 -13.10
C SER A 177 7.53 -17.96 -11.83
N SER A 178 8.01 -18.65 -10.80
CA SER A 178 8.51 -18.01 -9.57
C SER A 178 10.01 -17.75 -9.67
N TYR A 179 10.50 -16.69 -9.01
CA TYR A 179 11.92 -16.31 -8.98
C TYR A 179 12.36 -15.95 -7.56
N TYR A 180 13.67 -15.88 -7.29
CA TYR A 180 14.15 -15.22 -6.07
C TYR A 180 14.01 -13.71 -6.20
N THR A 181 13.97 -12.99 -5.06
CA THR A 181 13.82 -11.51 -5.07
C THR A 181 14.88 -10.84 -5.94
N ASP A 182 16.10 -11.37 -5.96
CA ASP A 182 17.24 -10.81 -6.70
C ASP A 182 17.20 -11.08 -8.21
N GLU A 183 16.36 -12.02 -8.64
CA GLU A 183 16.23 -12.46 -10.04
C GLU A 183 14.92 -11.98 -10.69
N SER A 184 14.00 -11.47 -9.86
CA SER A 184 12.70 -10.97 -10.29
C SER A 184 12.82 -9.51 -10.78
N PRO A 185 12.08 -9.09 -11.82
CA PRO A 185 11.10 -9.87 -12.56
C PRO A 185 11.74 -10.72 -13.67
N GLY A 186 11.26 -11.94 -13.84
CA GLY A 186 11.43 -12.69 -15.07
C GLY A 186 10.64 -12.09 -16.24
N THR A 187 10.65 -12.79 -17.38
CA THR A 187 9.97 -12.32 -18.60
C THR A 187 8.45 -12.27 -18.43
N PHE A 188 7.85 -11.12 -18.70
CA PHE A 188 6.40 -10.94 -18.66
C PHE A 188 5.72 -11.54 -19.89
N ARG A 189 4.66 -12.30 -19.67
CA ARG A 189 3.85 -12.95 -20.70
C ARG A 189 2.66 -12.07 -21.11
N LYS A 190 2.31 -12.12 -22.39
CA LYS A 190 1.27 -11.29 -23.03
C LYS A 190 -0.16 -11.58 -22.54
N GLY A 191 -0.42 -12.72 -21.92
CA GLY A 191 -1.79 -13.22 -21.68
C GLY A 191 -2.70 -12.25 -20.91
N ILE A 192 -2.23 -11.76 -19.75
CA ILE A 192 -3.03 -10.84 -18.94
C ILE A 192 -3.19 -9.46 -19.58
N PHE A 193 -2.20 -9.03 -20.35
CA PHE A 193 -2.22 -7.76 -21.08
C PHE A 193 -3.17 -7.82 -22.28
N LYS A 194 -3.18 -8.95 -23.01
CA LYS A 194 -4.19 -9.23 -24.04
C LYS A 194 -5.61 -9.26 -23.47
N LEU A 195 -5.78 -9.85 -22.27
CA LEU A 195 -7.07 -9.79 -21.57
C LEU A 195 -7.45 -8.34 -21.26
N ALA A 196 -6.56 -7.54 -20.68
CA ALA A 196 -6.86 -6.15 -20.37
C ALA A 196 -7.25 -5.34 -21.63
N ALA A 197 -6.53 -5.56 -22.73
CA ALA A 197 -6.77 -4.90 -24.01
C ALA A 197 -8.03 -5.38 -24.73
N SER A 198 -8.64 -6.50 -24.34
CA SER A 198 -9.85 -7.01 -25.00
C SER A 198 -11.13 -6.28 -24.59
N PHE A 199 -11.08 -5.47 -23.53
CA PHE A 199 -12.25 -4.70 -23.06
C PHE A 199 -12.33 -3.36 -23.78
N LYS A 200 -13.53 -3.00 -24.26
CA LYS A 200 -13.81 -1.67 -24.83
C LYS A 200 -13.43 -0.54 -23.87
N LYS A 201 -13.77 -0.70 -22.58
CA LYS A 201 -13.24 0.12 -21.49
C LYS A 201 -12.27 -0.75 -20.70
N GLN A 202 -10.99 -0.64 -21.04
CA GLN A 202 -9.94 -1.45 -20.43
C GLN A 202 -9.99 -1.37 -18.89
N PRO A 203 -9.86 -2.48 -18.14
CA PRO A 203 -9.78 -2.45 -16.69
C PRO A 203 -8.51 -1.70 -16.21
N LEU A 204 -8.51 -1.25 -14.96
CA LEU A 204 -7.28 -0.76 -14.34
C LEU A 204 -6.37 -1.93 -14.01
N ILE A 205 -5.08 -1.78 -14.30
CA ILE A 205 -4.02 -2.66 -13.85
C ILE A 205 -3.31 -2.00 -12.68
N VAL A 206 -3.26 -2.67 -11.53
CA VAL A 206 -2.55 -2.22 -10.33
C VAL A 206 -1.31 -3.10 -10.13
N PRO A 207 -0.09 -2.55 -10.29
CA PRO A 207 1.12 -3.28 -9.98
C PRO A 207 1.33 -3.38 -8.47
N ILE A 208 1.58 -4.59 -7.99
CA ILE A 208 2.06 -4.87 -6.65
C ILE A 208 3.48 -5.42 -6.76
N VAL A 209 4.41 -4.79 -6.06
CA VAL A 209 5.82 -5.20 -5.99
C VAL A 209 6.07 -5.84 -4.64
N LEU A 210 6.63 -7.04 -4.63
CA LEU A 210 6.93 -7.83 -3.45
C LEU A 210 8.43 -8.11 -3.37
N VAL A 211 8.97 -7.99 -2.16
CA VAL A 211 10.40 -8.17 -1.87
C VAL A 211 10.56 -9.00 -0.59
N ASN A 212 11.51 -9.93 -0.62
CA ASN A 212 11.93 -10.83 0.45
C ASN A 212 10.93 -11.93 0.86
N PHE A 213 9.83 -12.14 0.12
CA PHE A 213 8.89 -13.23 0.43
C PHE A 213 9.50 -14.64 0.24
N ASP A 214 10.65 -14.72 -0.45
CA ASP A 214 11.51 -15.89 -0.63
C ASP A 214 12.48 -16.14 0.53
N LYS A 215 12.57 -15.22 1.50
CA LYS A 215 13.48 -15.29 2.64
C LYS A 215 12.75 -15.65 3.94
N LEU A 216 13.51 -15.89 5.01
CA LEU A 216 12.94 -15.98 6.35
C LEU A 216 12.61 -14.56 6.88
N PRO A 217 11.41 -14.32 7.45
CA PRO A 217 11.04 -13.04 8.00
C PRO A 217 11.84 -12.65 9.26
N SER A 218 12.56 -13.61 9.86
CA SER A 218 13.52 -13.33 10.92
C SER A 218 14.85 -12.74 10.42
N GLU A 219 15.20 -12.98 9.15
CA GLU A 219 16.42 -12.48 8.50
C GLU A 219 16.13 -11.19 7.72
N HIS A 220 15.02 -11.16 7.00
CA HIS A 220 14.66 -10.03 6.15
C HIS A 220 13.19 -9.65 6.33
N SER A 221 12.93 -8.36 6.50
CA SER A 221 11.55 -7.86 6.52
C SER A 221 10.90 -8.04 5.14
N PHE A 222 9.70 -8.59 5.13
CA PHE A 222 8.86 -8.63 3.93
C PHE A 222 8.38 -7.22 3.60
N LYS A 223 8.48 -6.85 2.32
CA LYS A 223 8.08 -5.53 1.82
C LYS A 223 7.10 -5.69 0.65
N CYS A 224 6.09 -4.84 0.64
CA CYS A 224 5.08 -4.73 -0.40
C CYS A 224 4.92 -3.26 -0.77
N GLU A 225 4.94 -2.96 -2.06
CA GLU A 225 4.63 -1.63 -2.56
C GLU A 225 3.59 -1.72 -3.68
N ILE A 226 2.48 -1.02 -3.48
CA ILE A 226 1.42 -0.87 -4.48
C ILE A 226 1.77 0.36 -5.31
N LYS A 227 1.83 0.21 -6.63
CA LYS A 227 2.17 1.30 -7.55
C LYS A 227 0.92 1.95 -8.15
N PRO A 228 1.04 3.17 -8.70
CA PRO A 228 -0.07 3.81 -9.39
C PRO A 228 -0.72 2.88 -10.43
N PRO A 229 -2.06 2.82 -10.47
CA PRO A 229 -2.77 2.06 -11.48
C PRO A 229 -2.60 2.68 -12.87
N PHE A 230 -2.71 1.87 -13.92
CA PHE A 230 -2.72 2.33 -15.30
C PHE A 230 -3.69 1.50 -16.16
N ARG A 231 -4.08 2.03 -17.32
CA ARG A 231 -4.70 1.28 -18.42
C ARG A 231 -3.67 0.98 -19.51
N LEU A 232 -3.85 -0.12 -20.22
CA LEU A 232 -2.93 -0.50 -21.30
C LEU A 232 -2.93 0.51 -22.45
N SER A 233 -4.06 1.19 -22.69
CA SER A 233 -4.20 2.30 -23.63
C SER A 233 -3.26 3.47 -23.33
N GLU A 234 -2.86 3.68 -22.06
CA GLU A 234 -1.84 4.70 -21.71
C GLU A 234 -0.44 4.35 -22.22
N TYR A 235 -0.24 3.09 -22.63
CA TYR A 235 0.96 2.59 -23.31
C TYR A 235 0.73 2.43 -24.83
N GLY A 236 -0.36 2.96 -25.38
CA GLY A 236 -0.71 2.86 -26.81
C GLY A 236 -1.29 1.51 -27.24
N VAL A 237 -1.71 0.67 -26.29
CA VAL A 237 -2.24 -0.67 -26.58
C VAL A 237 -3.76 -0.66 -26.45
N ASP A 238 -4.47 -0.49 -27.56
CA ASP A 238 -5.93 -0.36 -27.56
C ASP A 238 -6.68 -1.67 -27.87
N SER A 239 -5.97 -2.70 -28.36
CA SER A 239 -6.56 -4.01 -28.65
C SER A 239 -5.57 -5.15 -28.40
N PRO A 240 -6.03 -6.41 -28.29
CA PRO A 240 -5.16 -7.57 -28.10
C PRO A 240 -4.19 -7.86 -29.25
N ALA A 241 -4.44 -7.25 -30.42
CA ALA A 241 -3.66 -7.38 -31.65
C ALA A 241 -2.78 -6.15 -31.95
N SER A 242 -2.74 -5.17 -31.03
CA SER A 242 -1.90 -3.98 -31.19
C SER A 242 -0.42 -4.36 -31.34
N ASP A 243 0.24 -3.68 -32.27
CA ASP A 243 1.68 -3.73 -32.55
C ASP A 243 2.53 -3.15 -31.40
N LYS A 244 1.94 -2.33 -30.54
CA LYS A 244 2.58 -1.76 -29.34
C LYS A 244 2.61 -2.68 -28.12
N MET A 245 1.98 -3.87 -28.21
CA MET A 245 1.84 -4.79 -27.08
C MET A 245 3.20 -5.20 -26.50
N GLU A 246 4.16 -5.58 -27.35
CA GLU A 246 5.49 -6.02 -26.92
C GLU A 246 6.26 -4.88 -26.25
N GLU A 247 6.32 -3.71 -26.90
CA GLU A 247 6.99 -2.52 -26.38
C GLU A 247 6.43 -2.10 -25.01
N ALA A 248 5.11 -2.10 -24.87
CA ALA A 248 4.43 -1.79 -23.62
C ALA A 248 4.81 -2.77 -22.50
N ILE A 249 4.78 -4.07 -22.77
CA ILE A 249 5.11 -5.11 -21.79
C ILE A 249 6.56 -4.99 -21.33
N GLU A 250 7.50 -4.75 -22.26
CA GLU A 250 8.90 -4.55 -21.91
C GLU A 250 9.10 -3.32 -21.03
N LYS A 251 8.41 -2.21 -21.32
CA LYS A 251 8.45 -0.99 -20.48
C LYS A 251 7.90 -1.27 -19.08
N ILE A 252 6.78 -1.98 -18.98
CA ILE A 252 6.19 -2.38 -17.69
C ILE A 252 7.16 -3.29 -16.91
N GLN A 253 7.80 -4.24 -17.58
CA GLN A 253 8.78 -5.14 -16.96
C GLN A 253 10.02 -4.38 -16.45
N ARG A 254 10.57 -3.45 -17.25
CA ARG A 254 11.69 -2.57 -16.82
C ARG A 254 11.32 -1.75 -15.60
N ASN A 255 10.11 -1.21 -15.55
CA ASN A 255 9.60 -0.50 -14.37
C ASN A 255 9.54 -1.42 -13.15
N TYR A 256 9.07 -2.65 -13.29
CA TYR A 256 9.07 -3.65 -12.21
C TYR A 256 10.49 -3.94 -11.67
N ALA A 257 11.46 -4.14 -12.56
CA ALA A 257 12.86 -4.35 -12.17
C ALA A 257 13.43 -3.17 -11.38
N HIS A 258 13.16 -1.94 -11.84
CA HIS A 258 13.53 -0.74 -11.11
C HIS A 258 12.84 -0.69 -9.73
N TRP A 259 11.54 -0.91 -9.66
CA TRP A 259 10.79 -0.87 -8.40
C TRP A 259 11.24 -1.93 -7.38
N ILE A 260 11.55 -3.15 -7.83
CA ILE A 260 12.09 -4.20 -6.96
C ILE A 260 13.44 -3.75 -6.38
N ASN A 261 14.34 -3.25 -7.22
CA ASN A 261 15.65 -2.75 -6.78
C ASN A 261 15.54 -1.59 -5.80
N GLU A 262 14.58 -0.67 -6.00
CA GLU A 262 14.34 0.42 -5.07
C GLU A 262 13.71 -0.05 -3.75
N LEU A 263 12.77 -1.01 -3.79
CA LEU A 263 12.11 -1.52 -2.59
C LEU A 263 13.02 -2.41 -1.73
N LYS A 264 14.01 -3.08 -2.34
CA LYS A 264 15.05 -3.83 -1.64
C LYS A 264 15.84 -2.96 -0.68
N LYS A 265 16.20 -1.74 -1.10
CA LYS A 265 16.94 -0.78 -0.29
C LYS A 265 16.21 -0.52 1.02
N ASP A 266 16.94 -0.53 2.13
CA ASP A 266 16.38 -0.12 3.40
C ASP A 266 16.22 1.41 3.39
N ASN A 267 15.01 1.88 3.73
CA ASN A 267 14.77 3.31 3.90
C ASN A 267 15.19 3.71 5.32
N ILE A 268 16.49 3.63 5.60
CA ILE A 268 17.03 4.02 6.90
C ILE A 268 16.71 5.50 7.08
N ASN A 269 15.92 5.80 8.12
CA ASN A 269 15.57 7.14 8.55
C ASN A 269 15.05 8.09 7.44
N PHE A 270 14.37 7.62 6.39
CA PHE A 270 13.82 8.50 5.34
C PHE A 270 14.86 9.27 4.49
N GLU A 271 16.15 8.93 4.55
CA GLU A 271 17.25 9.69 3.91
C GLU A 271 16.97 10.10 2.46
N ARG A 272 16.40 9.20 1.67
CA ARG A 272 16.05 9.48 0.27
C ARG A 272 14.97 10.55 0.14
N GLU A 273 13.89 10.44 0.92
CA GLU A 273 12.81 11.44 0.88
C GLU A 273 13.36 12.80 1.32
N ILE A 274 14.18 12.82 2.38
CA ILE A 274 14.84 14.03 2.88
C ILE A 274 15.76 14.65 1.80
N GLY A 275 16.52 13.84 1.06
CA GLY A 275 17.34 14.32 -0.07
C GLY A 275 16.53 15.04 -1.15
N ILE A 276 15.35 14.51 -1.50
CA ILE A 276 14.42 15.16 -2.45
C ILE A 276 13.87 16.47 -1.87
N LEU A 277 13.55 16.50 -0.57
CA LEU A 277 13.08 17.72 0.09
C LEU A 277 14.14 18.81 0.12
N LYS A 278 15.41 18.47 0.37
CA LYS A 278 16.54 19.41 0.30
C LYS A 278 16.70 20.04 -1.08
N GLN A 279 16.51 19.29 -2.16
CA GLN A 279 16.51 19.85 -3.51
C GLN A 279 15.37 20.86 -3.75
N LYS A 280 14.17 20.60 -3.19
CA LYS A 280 13.04 21.54 -3.26
C LYS A 280 13.30 22.82 -2.46
N ILE A 281 13.99 22.71 -1.32
CA ILE A 281 14.38 23.83 -0.47
C ILE A 281 15.27 24.80 -1.27
N GLU A 282 16.29 24.31 -1.96
CA GLU A 282 17.19 25.15 -2.77
C GLU A 282 16.45 26.00 -3.81
N GLN A 283 15.37 25.47 -4.40
CA GLN A 283 14.58 26.18 -5.40
C GLN A 283 13.69 27.29 -4.82
N LYS A 284 13.42 27.26 -3.50
CA LYS A 284 12.40 28.07 -2.84
C LYS A 284 12.91 28.90 -1.66
N LYS A 285 14.11 28.64 -1.14
CA LYS A 285 14.64 29.23 0.10
C LYS A 285 14.67 30.76 0.13
N ASN A 286 14.89 31.39 -1.03
CA ASN A 286 14.97 32.85 -1.15
C ASN A 286 13.62 33.54 -1.48
N LYS A 287 12.50 32.82 -1.46
CA LYS A 287 11.19 33.39 -1.78
C LYS A 287 10.61 34.12 -0.56
N LYS A 288 10.08 35.34 -0.79
CA LYS A 288 9.31 36.08 0.21
C LYS A 288 7.95 35.42 0.47
N ASP A 289 7.37 35.70 1.63
CA ASP A 289 6.05 35.19 2.04
C ASP A 289 5.93 33.66 1.94
N LEU A 290 7.01 32.96 2.27
CA LEU A 290 7.10 31.51 2.16
C LEU A 290 6.20 30.82 3.19
N VAL A 291 5.27 29.98 2.72
CA VAL A 291 4.43 29.11 3.54
C VAL A 291 4.97 27.68 3.44
N VAL A 292 5.51 27.19 4.55
CA VAL A 292 6.11 25.85 4.60
C VAL A 292 5.11 24.86 5.18
N PHE A 293 4.80 23.81 4.45
CA PHE A 293 3.96 22.71 4.91
C PHE A 293 4.86 21.56 5.34
N TYR A 294 4.77 21.16 6.61
CA TYR A 294 5.65 20.14 7.20
C TYR A 294 4.82 19.04 7.88
N GLY A 295 5.05 17.79 7.50
CA GLY A 295 4.22 16.71 8.01
C GLY A 295 4.45 15.35 7.38
N SER A 296 3.56 14.43 7.75
CA SER A 296 3.57 13.06 7.22
C SER A 296 2.85 12.95 5.85
N SER A 297 2.25 11.78 5.56
CA SER A 297 1.71 11.47 4.23
C SER A 297 0.57 12.40 3.76
N THR A 298 -0.22 12.99 4.66
CA THR A 298 -1.26 13.97 4.27
C THR A 298 -0.65 15.21 3.62
N ILE A 299 0.54 15.65 4.06
CA ILE A 299 1.24 16.76 3.43
C ILE A 299 1.97 16.28 2.19
N ARG A 300 2.71 15.16 2.29
CA ARG A 300 3.46 14.58 1.16
C ARG A 300 2.60 14.36 -0.08
N LEU A 301 1.36 13.91 0.11
CA LEU A 301 0.44 13.54 -0.98
C LEU A 301 -0.38 14.72 -1.52
N TRP A 302 -0.21 15.92 -0.98
CA TRP A 302 -0.84 17.14 -1.50
C TRP A 302 -0.10 17.65 -2.74
N LYS A 303 -0.40 17.06 -3.90
CA LYS A 303 0.36 17.24 -5.15
C LYS A 303 0.34 18.66 -5.73
N ASN A 304 -0.79 19.35 -5.64
CA ASN A 304 -1.04 20.61 -6.35
C ASN A 304 -0.96 21.85 -5.45
N MET A 305 -0.18 21.78 -4.37
CA MET A 305 -0.13 22.84 -3.35
C MET A 305 0.19 24.24 -3.90
N ALA A 306 1.02 24.37 -4.93
CA ALA A 306 1.30 25.66 -5.56
C ALA A 306 0.12 26.21 -6.38
N LEU A 307 -0.72 25.34 -6.94
CA LEU A 307 -1.93 25.73 -7.66
C LEU A 307 -3.09 26.01 -6.70
N ASP A 308 -3.14 25.28 -5.57
CA ASP A 308 -4.18 25.45 -4.56
C ASP A 308 -3.99 26.76 -3.76
N PHE A 309 -2.76 27.22 -3.60
CA PHE A 309 -2.42 28.47 -2.88
C PHE A 309 -1.65 29.45 -3.77
N PRO A 310 -2.27 30.00 -4.84
CA PRO A 310 -1.56 30.84 -5.82
C PRO A 310 -1.07 32.18 -5.24
N ASP A 311 -1.69 32.64 -4.15
CA ASP A 311 -1.37 33.91 -3.50
C ASP A 311 -0.13 33.81 -2.57
N TRP A 312 0.41 32.60 -2.36
CA TRP A 312 1.55 32.35 -1.47
C TRP A 312 2.64 31.52 -2.14
N ASN A 313 3.90 31.78 -1.77
CA ASN A 313 4.99 30.87 -2.12
C ASN A 313 4.91 29.64 -1.22
N THR A 314 4.48 28.50 -1.75
CA THR A 314 4.39 27.26 -0.97
C THR A 314 5.62 26.37 -1.11
N LEU A 315 5.99 25.71 -0.01
CA LEU A 315 7.03 24.67 0.03
C LEU A 315 6.51 23.45 0.81
N ASN A 316 6.39 22.32 0.11
CA ASN A 316 5.93 21.05 0.68
C ASN A 316 7.13 20.22 1.16
N LEU A 317 7.29 20.16 2.49
CA LEU A 317 8.29 19.35 3.20
C LEU A 317 7.68 18.09 3.82
N GLY A 318 6.63 17.53 3.20
CA GLY A 318 6.02 16.29 3.65
C GLY A 318 6.79 15.04 3.26
N PHE A 319 6.96 14.09 4.17
CA PHE A 319 7.57 12.78 3.91
C PHE A 319 6.76 11.62 4.53
N GLY A 320 6.80 10.45 3.91
CA GLY A 320 5.91 9.33 4.18
C GLY A 320 6.21 8.64 5.50
N GLY A 321 5.17 8.27 6.27
CA GLY A 321 5.36 7.48 7.50
C GLY A 321 6.04 8.21 8.67
N ALA A 322 6.30 9.51 8.54
CA ALA A 322 6.96 10.30 9.58
C ALA A 322 6.23 10.23 10.94
N PHE A 323 6.98 9.94 12.00
CA PHE A 323 6.55 10.15 13.39
C PHE A 323 6.98 11.54 13.86
N ILE A 324 6.47 12.00 15.00
CA ILE A 324 6.88 13.30 15.57
C ILE A 324 8.39 13.36 15.79
N HIS A 325 9.00 12.29 16.33
CA HIS A 325 10.46 12.25 16.54
C HIS A 325 11.26 12.28 15.23
N SER A 326 10.73 11.71 14.15
CA SER A 326 11.37 11.78 12.83
C SER A 326 11.33 13.21 12.30
N MET A 327 10.21 13.90 12.48
CA MET A 327 10.08 15.30 12.11
C MET A 327 10.97 16.21 12.95
N ASP A 328 11.09 15.94 14.25
CA ASP A 328 11.99 16.69 15.14
C ASP A 328 13.47 16.50 14.74
N HIS A 329 13.86 15.26 14.44
CA HIS A 329 15.22 14.93 14.01
C HIS A 329 15.62 15.68 12.72
N TYR A 330 14.74 15.74 11.72
CA TYR A 330 15.03 16.40 10.44
C TYR A 330 14.77 17.90 10.42
N PHE A 331 14.09 18.45 11.43
CA PHE A 331 13.69 19.85 11.48
C PHE A 331 14.88 20.78 11.24
N GLU A 332 15.98 20.64 11.97
CA GLU A 332 17.14 21.53 11.81
C GLU A 332 17.69 21.50 10.39
N SER A 333 17.88 20.30 9.84
CA SER A 333 18.47 20.12 8.50
C SER A 333 17.58 20.57 7.34
N LEU A 334 16.26 20.61 7.53
CA LEU A 334 15.30 21.02 6.50
C LEU A 334 14.97 22.52 6.60
N PHE A 335 15.20 23.14 7.75
CA PHE A 335 14.85 24.53 8.02
C PHE A 335 16.07 25.44 8.19
N GLU A 336 17.29 24.94 7.96
CA GLU A 336 18.55 25.68 8.13
C GLU A 336 18.56 27.02 7.38
N ASP A 337 18.28 27.00 6.08
CA ASP A 337 18.32 28.17 5.19
C ASP A 337 16.93 28.79 4.92
N LEU A 338 15.92 28.48 5.74
CA LEU A 338 14.54 28.95 5.49
C LEU A 338 14.19 30.15 6.37
N ASN A 339 13.35 31.04 5.85
CA ASN A 339 12.71 32.11 6.62
C ASN A 339 11.20 32.16 6.34
N PRO A 340 10.43 31.18 6.86
CA PRO A 340 9.01 31.06 6.56
C PRO A 340 8.19 32.20 7.18
N LYS A 341 7.19 32.69 6.45
CA LYS A 341 6.14 33.57 7.02
C LYS A 341 5.16 32.77 7.87
N SER A 342 4.78 31.59 7.37
CA SER A 342 3.87 30.67 8.06
C SER A 342 4.35 29.23 7.93
N ILE A 343 4.11 28.43 8.96
CA ILE A 343 4.40 26.99 8.98
C ILE A 343 3.12 26.22 9.27
N ILE A 344 2.72 25.34 8.35
CA ILE A 344 1.55 24.46 8.48
C ILE A 344 2.01 23.04 8.82
N LEU A 345 1.58 22.53 9.97
CA LEU A 345 1.98 21.25 10.52
C LEU A 345 0.88 20.20 10.38
N TYR A 346 1.26 18.96 10.06
CA TYR A 346 0.38 17.79 10.21
C TYR A 346 1.16 16.57 10.71
N LEU A 347 0.93 16.21 11.98
CA LEU A 347 1.75 15.25 12.72
C LEU A 347 0.95 14.54 13.83
N GLY A 348 1.56 13.52 14.46
CA GLY A 348 0.97 12.77 15.59
C GLY A 348 0.04 11.61 15.21
N GLY A 349 -0.55 11.62 14.00
CA GLY A 349 -1.40 10.52 13.57
C GLY A 349 -0.68 9.17 13.48
N ASN A 350 0.57 9.13 13.02
CA ASN A 350 1.34 7.89 12.94
C ASN A 350 1.77 7.38 14.32
N ASP A 351 2.05 8.28 15.26
CA ASP A 351 2.50 7.96 16.63
C ASP A 351 1.47 7.15 17.42
N LEU A 352 0.20 7.15 16.99
CA LEU A 352 -0.84 6.25 17.50
C LEU A 352 -0.48 4.76 17.37
N THR A 353 0.38 4.39 16.42
CA THR A 353 0.83 2.99 16.25
C THR A 353 1.96 2.61 17.19
N LEU A 354 2.55 3.57 17.91
CA LEU A 354 3.65 3.35 18.86
C LEU A 354 3.17 2.95 20.26
N GLY A 355 1.85 2.88 20.49
CA GLY A 355 1.29 2.54 21.80
C GLY A 355 1.42 3.65 22.85
N LEU A 356 1.78 4.88 22.45
CA LEU A 356 1.91 6.02 23.35
C LEU A 356 0.54 6.51 23.88
N SER A 357 0.54 7.16 25.04
CA SER A 357 -0.64 7.84 25.59
C SER A 357 -0.93 9.14 24.83
N ALA A 358 -2.18 9.63 24.92
CA ALA A 358 -2.56 10.91 24.33
C ALA A 358 -1.70 12.06 24.86
N GLN A 359 -1.37 12.04 26.15
CA GLN A 359 -0.56 13.04 26.83
C GLN A 359 0.88 13.05 26.28
N LYS A 360 1.50 11.88 26.09
CA LYS A 360 2.85 11.78 25.52
C LYS A 360 2.90 12.30 24.09
N ILE A 361 1.90 11.97 23.28
CA ILE A 361 1.81 12.47 21.91
C ILE A 361 1.61 14.00 21.95
N GLY A 362 0.62 14.50 22.68
CA GLY A 362 0.35 15.94 22.80
C GLY A 362 1.55 16.75 23.31
N ALA A 363 2.31 16.22 24.28
CA ALA A 363 3.54 16.84 24.77
C ALA A 363 4.61 16.92 23.67
N ALA A 364 4.84 15.83 22.93
CA ALA A 364 5.79 15.84 21.81
C ALA A 364 5.39 16.83 20.70
N ILE A 365 4.08 17.01 20.45
CA ILE A 365 3.58 18.05 19.54
C ILE A 365 3.94 19.45 20.08
N ALA A 366 3.66 19.70 21.36
CA ALA A 366 3.94 20.98 22.00
C ALA A 366 5.43 21.33 21.98
N ASP A 367 6.30 20.35 22.24
CA ASP A 367 7.75 20.54 22.25
C ASP A 367 8.27 20.90 20.86
N LEU A 368 7.79 20.23 19.81
CA LEU A 368 8.16 20.58 18.44
C LEU A 368 7.66 21.97 18.04
N ILE A 369 6.43 22.35 18.42
CA ILE A 369 5.90 23.71 18.17
C ILE A 369 6.79 24.77 18.83
N LYS A 370 7.18 24.56 20.10
CA LYS A 370 8.07 25.48 20.84
C LYS A 370 9.45 25.58 20.19
N LYS A 371 10.03 24.45 19.76
CA LYS A 371 11.30 24.42 19.03
C LYS A 371 11.22 25.21 17.71
N ILE A 372 10.14 25.03 16.95
CA ILE A 372 9.90 25.78 15.72
C ILE A 372 9.80 27.28 16.01
N HIS A 373 9.04 27.68 17.02
CA HIS A 373 8.90 29.09 17.39
C HIS A 373 10.22 29.70 17.86
N ALA A 374 11.03 28.96 18.63
CA ALA A 374 12.34 29.42 19.07
C ALA A 374 13.27 29.73 17.89
N LYS A 375 13.23 28.91 16.83
CA LYS A 375 13.99 29.15 15.59
C LYS A 375 13.38 30.28 14.75
N PHE A 376 12.04 30.38 14.73
CA PHE A 376 11.30 31.34 13.90
C PHE A 376 10.28 32.16 14.71
N PRO A 377 10.74 33.12 15.54
CA PRO A 377 9.86 33.83 16.47
C PRO A 377 8.83 34.75 15.79
N LYS A 378 9.05 35.08 14.51
CA LYS A 378 8.14 35.94 13.71
C LYS A 378 7.12 35.15 12.88
N SER A 379 7.27 33.84 12.75
CA SER A 379 6.39 33.03 11.91
C SER A 379 5.09 32.70 12.62
N LYS A 380 3.97 32.71 11.89
CA LYS A 380 2.72 32.12 12.36
C LYS A 380 2.79 30.60 12.23
N ILE A 381 2.44 29.86 13.28
CA ILE A 381 2.46 28.39 13.27
C ILE A 381 1.03 27.88 13.33
N TYR A 382 0.69 26.98 12.42
CA TYR A 382 -0.61 26.31 12.40
C TYR A 382 -0.43 24.81 12.47
N SER A 383 -1.23 24.10 13.26
CA SER A 383 -1.30 22.63 13.21
C SER A 383 -2.66 22.18 12.73
N ILE A 384 -2.71 21.36 11.70
CA ILE A 384 -3.93 20.69 11.27
C ILE A 384 -4.28 19.62 12.31
N ALA A 385 -5.53 19.61 12.79
CA ALA A 385 -6.01 18.57 13.70
C ALA A 385 -5.82 17.18 13.10
N ILE A 386 -5.49 16.20 13.94
CA ILE A 386 -5.34 14.81 13.50
C ILE A 386 -6.69 14.34 12.99
N LYS A 387 -6.77 14.05 11.69
CA LYS A 387 -7.98 13.58 11.03
C LYS A 387 -8.43 12.19 11.51
N PRO A 388 -9.75 11.90 11.54
CA PRO A 388 -10.25 10.54 11.70
C PRO A 388 -9.95 9.70 10.45
N SER A 389 -9.86 8.38 10.60
CA SER A 389 -9.68 7.46 9.46
C SER A 389 -10.20 6.06 9.78
N ILE A 390 -10.65 5.32 8.77
CA ILE A 390 -11.19 3.96 8.93
C ILE A 390 -10.11 3.03 9.51
N GLU A 391 -8.86 3.19 9.07
CA GLU A 391 -7.71 2.42 9.57
C GLU A 391 -7.40 2.68 11.05
N ARG A 392 -7.93 3.77 11.63
CA ARG A 392 -7.74 4.17 13.02
C ARG A 392 -9.06 4.33 13.78
N ALA A 393 -10.12 3.65 13.34
CA ALA A 393 -11.45 3.78 13.94
C ALA A 393 -11.47 3.42 15.44
N GLU A 394 -10.66 2.46 15.86
CA GLU A 394 -10.52 2.08 17.29
C GLU A 394 -9.77 3.12 18.13
N GLN A 395 -9.16 4.14 17.51
CA GLN A 395 -8.33 5.15 18.16
C GLN A 395 -8.97 6.54 18.17
N LEU A 396 -10.24 6.67 17.77
CA LEU A 396 -10.94 7.96 17.65
C LEU A 396 -10.97 8.75 18.97
N GLU A 397 -11.23 8.09 20.10
CA GLU A 397 -11.23 8.77 21.41
C GLU A 397 -9.84 9.33 21.76
N LYS A 398 -8.79 8.56 21.48
CA LYS A 398 -7.41 9.02 21.68
C LYS A 398 -7.07 10.18 20.74
N ILE A 399 -7.53 10.14 19.48
CA ILE A 399 -7.38 11.24 18.52
C ILE A 399 -8.05 12.51 19.06
N CYS A 400 -9.30 12.42 19.54
CA CYS A 400 -9.99 13.54 20.17
C CYS A 400 -9.16 14.11 21.34
N SER A 401 -8.69 13.27 22.27
CA SER A 401 -7.90 13.74 23.41
C SER A 401 -6.62 14.46 22.98
N ILE A 402 -5.91 13.96 21.97
CA ILE A 402 -4.71 14.63 21.44
C ILE A 402 -5.09 15.98 20.82
N ASN A 403 -6.12 16.01 19.99
CA ASN A 403 -6.58 17.25 19.36
C ASN A 403 -6.98 18.29 20.41
N SER A 404 -7.70 17.92 21.46
CA SER A 404 -8.04 18.84 22.56
C SER A 404 -6.81 19.38 23.29
N LEU A 405 -5.80 18.53 23.56
CA LEU A 405 -4.54 18.97 24.17
C LEU A 405 -3.82 20.00 23.30
N VAL A 406 -3.78 19.78 21.98
CA VAL A 406 -3.16 20.71 21.02
C VAL A 406 -3.99 21.99 20.88
N GLN A 407 -5.32 21.91 20.88
CA GLN A 407 -6.21 23.07 20.81
C GLN A 407 -5.96 24.02 21.98
N ASN A 408 -5.77 23.46 23.19
CA ASN A 408 -5.46 24.23 24.40
C ASN A 408 -4.10 24.96 24.33
N LEU A 409 -3.18 24.55 23.45
CA LEU A 409 -1.97 25.34 23.21
C LEU A 409 -2.30 26.66 22.51
N SER A 410 -3.35 26.72 21.69
CA SER A 410 -3.76 27.95 20.98
C SER A 410 -4.26 29.05 21.92
N THR A 411 -4.66 28.70 23.15
CA THR A 411 -5.07 29.69 24.16
C THR A 411 -3.88 30.27 24.93
N SER A 412 -2.75 29.56 24.96
CA SER A 412 -1.55 29.96 25.72
C SER A 412 -0.41 30.49 24.82
N LEU A 413 -0.41 30.14 23.53
CA LEU A 413 0.63 30.51 22.58
C LEU A 413 0.02 31.41 21.48
N SER A 414 0.25 32.72 21.57
CA SER A 414 -0.31 33.72 20.64
C SER A 414 0.16 33.56 19.19
N TYR A 415 1.31 32.90 18.97
CA TYR A 415 1.89 32.60 17.65
C TYR A 415 1.39 31.28 17.05
N PHE A 416 0.53 30.55 17.75
CA PHE A 416 0.06 29.22 17.36
C PHE A 416 -1.46 29.13 17.27
N GLN A 417 -1.95 28.44 16.23
CA GLN A 417 -3.35 28.05 16.13
C GLN A 417 -3.51 26.62 15.61
N GLN A 418 -4.53 25.92 16.08
CA GLN A 418 -4.94 24.66 15.46
C GLN A 418 -6.03 24.90 14.38
N ILE A 419 -5.95 24.14 13.29
CA ILE A 419 -6.94 24.12 12.21
C ILE A 419 -7.90 22.96 12.46
N GLU A 420 -9.18 23.29 12.67
CA GLU A 420 -10.28 22.36 12.89
C GLU A 420 -10.56 21.51 11.66
N PHE A 421 -10.05 20.28 11.64
CA PHE A 421 -10.20 19.36 10.51
C PHE A 421 -10.89 18.05 10.88
N TYR A 422 -10.82 17.66 12.16
CA TYR A 422 -11.35 16.39 12.62
C TYR A 422 -12.88 16.36 12.52
N GLU A 423 -13.51 17.44 12.98
CA GLU A 423 -14.96 17.65 13.12
C GLU A 423 -15.66 17.64 11.75
N HIS A 424 -14.97 18.09 10.70
CA HIS A 424 -15.53 18.12 9.35
C HIS A 424 -15.62 16.72 8.71
N LEU A 425 -14.80 15.77 9.18
CA LEU A 425 -14.62 14.43 8.62
C LEU A 425 -15.37 13.32 9.37
N ILE A 426 -16.09 13.66 10.44
CA ILE A 426 -16.81 12.71 11.29
C ILE A 426 -18.16 13.27 11.70
N GLU A 427 -19.16 12.40 11.81
CA GLU A 427 -20.48 12.75 12.32
C GLU A 427 -21.02 11.59 13.15
N LYS A 428 -21.49 11.83 14.38
CA LYS A 428 -22.04 10.80 15.28
C LYS A 428 -21.12 9.57 15.46
N LYS A 429 -19.80 9.79 15.56
CA LYS A 429 -18.72 8.76 15.59
C LYS A 429 -18.54 7.96 14.29
N GLU A 430 -19.27 8.29 13.23
CA GLU A 430 -19.11 7.68 11.90
C GLU A 430 -18.21 8.54 11.02
N ILE A 431 -17.19 7.90 10.45
CA ILE A 431 -16.20 8.55 9.59
C ILE A 431 -16.77 8.72 8.19
N LYS A 432 -16.74 9.95 7.67
CA LYS A 432 -17.23 10.29 6.33
C LYS A 432 -16.30 9.74 5.25
N LYS A 433 -16.64 8.57 4.69
CA LYS A 433 -15.80 7.82 3.75
C LYS A 433 -15.64 8.53 2.40
N GLU A 434 -16.50 9.48 2.08
CA GLU A 434 -16.42 10.25 0.84
C GLU A 434 -15.17 11.13 0.72
N TYR A 435 -14.49 11.44 1.84
CA TYR A 435 -13.25 12.23 1.85
C TYR A 435 -11.98 11.38 1.82
N LEU A 436 -12.11 10.05 1.92
CA LEU A 436 -10.98 9.13 2.00
C LEU A 436 -10.78 8.34 0.70
N LEU A 437 -9.55 7.93 0.44
CA LEU A 437 -9.18 6.96 -0.58
C LEU A 437 -9.63 5.54 -0.17
N GLN A 438 -9.47 4.57 -1.08
CA GLN A 438 -9.89 3.18 -0.84
C GLN A 438 -9.19 2.54 0.36
N ASP A 439 -7.99 3.01 0.70
CA ASP A 439 -7.27 2.52 1.87
C ASP A 439 -7.86 2.98 3.21
N GLY A 440 -8.82 3.91 3.18
CA GLY A 440 -9.50 4.40 4.38
C GLY A 440 -8.59 5.20 5.32
N LEU A 441 -7.41 5.63 4.86
CA LEU A 441 -6.42 6.39 5.64
C LEU A 441 -6.09 7.75 5.02
N HIS A 442 -5.86 7.77 3.70
CA HIS A 442 -5.42 8.97 2.99
C HIS A 442 -6.61 9.74 2.40
N LEU A 443 -6.43 11.05 2.22
CA LEU A 443 -7.46 11.92 1.62
C LEU A 443 -7.55 11.69 0.12
N ASN A 444 -8.77 11.76 -0.41
CA ASN A 444 -9.01 11.89 -1.84
C ASN A 444 -9.13 13.38 -2.25
N SER A 445 -9.50 13.67 -3.50
CA SER A 445 -9.68 15.03 -4.00
C SER A 445 -10.64 15.86 -3.13
N LYS A 446 -11.83 15.35 -2.82
CA LYS A 446 -12.79 16.03 -1.93
C LYS A 446 -12.22 16.31 -0.54
N GLY A 447 -11.43 15.38 -0.01
CA GLY A 447 -10.73 15.55 1.26
C GLY A 447 -9.71 16.68 1.23
N TYR A 448 -8.95 16.80 0.14
CA TYR A 448 -8.02 17.91 -0.07
C TYR A 448 -8.72 19.24 -0.36
N GLU A 449 -9.85 19.25 -1.08
CA GLU A 449 -10.66 20.46 -1.30
C GLU A 449 -11.15 21.06 0.03
N LEU A 450 -11.62 20.19 0.94
CA LEU A 450 -12.00 20.59 2.30
C LEU A 450 -10.78 21.09 3.09
N LEU A 451 -9.66 20.36 3.07
CA LEU A 451 -8.46 20.78 3.79
C LEU A 451 -7.92 22.12 3.26
N HIS A 452 -7.94 22.30 1.94
CA HIS A 452 -7.56 23.54 1.26
C HIS A 452 -8.38 24.72 1.77
N SER A 453 -9.72 24.62 1.80
CA SER A 453 -10.57 25.73 2.23
C SER A 453 -10.31 26.15 3.69
N LEU A 454 -10.07 25.17 4.57
CA LEU A 454 -9.76 25.40 5.98
C LEU A 454 -8.38 26.06 6.18
N VAL A 455 -7.36 25.59 5.46
CA VAL A 455 -6.00 26.17 5.52
C VAL A 455 -5.99 27.58 4.93
N ARG A 456 -6.65 27.79 3.78
CA ARG A 456 -6.72 29.10 3.11
C ARG A 456 -7.32 30.16 4.02
N LYS A 457 -8.48 29.86 4.63
CA LYS A 457 -9.14 30.74 5.61
C LYS A 457 -8.21 31.18 6.74
N LYS A 458 -7.28 30.31 7.17
CA LYS A 458 -6.32 30.60 8.24
C LYS A 458 -5.12 31.42 7.79
N LEU A 459 -4.71 31.30 6.52
CA LEU A 459 -3.62 32.10 5.93
C LEU A 459 -4.06 33.53 5.58
N GLU A 460 -5.36 33.76 5.34
CA GLU A 460 -5.95 35.08 5.08
C GLU A 460 -6.17 35.92 6.36
N GLN A 461 -6.06 35.30 7.54
CA GLN A 461 -6.07 35.94 8.87
C GLN A 461 -4.65 36.30 9.31
#